data_AF-A0A1H8W646-F1
#
_entry.id   AF-A0A1H8W646-F1
#
_cell.length_a   1.000
_cell.length_b   1.000
_cell.length_c   1.000
_cell.angle_alpha   90.00
_cell.angle_beta   90.00
_cell.angle_gamma   90.00
#
_symmetry.space_group_name_H-M   'P 1'
#
loop_
_entity.id
_entity.type
_entity.pdbx_description
1 polymer ?
#
loop_
_entity_poly.entity_id
_entity_poly.type
_entity_poly.pdbx_seq_one_letter_code
_entity_poly.pdbx_strand_id
1 'polypeptide(L)'
;MRNDTEEQVLTTLDQHDIKLPQDGLTREKIRSRAFAFQFEANESLSFRIERHPTMYLADMGVRGSDASPARFHVLTEYRLDLSDRTWDVQELDSTFEYDWWMVLEAELGDTGMGVVLRDQIREVRNAGDSEAAFEETFASLIDHWEEKFDEYEGRKVPVEDKEAILELLVETLREEAGVD
;
A
#
# COMPACT_ATOMS: atom_id res chain seq x y z
N MET A 1 -22.02 -8.43 20.58
CA MET A 1 -23.26 -8.82 19.88
C MET A 1 -23.02 -8.51 18.42
N ARG A 2 -23.09 -9.50 17.52
CA ARG A 2 -23.17 -9.22 16.09
C ARG A 2 -24.46 -8.45 15.82
N ASN A 3 -24.41 -7.49 14.90
CA ASN A 3 -25.58 -6.70 14.53
C ASN A 3 -26.52 -7.57 13.69
N ASP A 4 -27.83 -7.57 13.96
CA ASP A 4 -28.81 -8.40 13.25
C ASP A 4 -28.73 -8.22 11.72
N THR A 5 -28.38 -7.01 11.26
CA THR A 5 -28.18 -6.70 9.83
C THR A 5 -26.95 -7.38 9.22
N GLU A 6 -25.84 -7.50 9.96
CA GLU A 6 -24.64 -8.24 9.50
C GLU A 6 -24.98 -9.71 9.26
N GLU A 7 -25.69 -10.33 10.21
CA GLU A 7 -26.06 -11.74 10.11
C GLU A 7 -27.01 -12.00 8.94
N GLN A 8 -27.95 -11.09 8.68
CA GLN A 8 -28.83 -11.14 7.51
C GLN A 8 -28.03 -11.09 6.20
N VAL A 9 -27.14 -10.12 6.04
CA VAL A 9 -26.31 -9.99 4.83
C VAL A 9 -25.46 -11.25 4.61
N LEU A 10 -24.76 -11.73 5.63
CA LEU A 10 -23.91 -12.91 5.54
C LEU A 10 -24.73 -14.16 5.20
N THR A 11 -25.90 -14.33 5.81
CA THR A 11 -26.80 -15.45 5.56
C THR A 11 -27.31 -15.43 4.11
N THR A 12 -27.72 -14.26 3.61
CA THR A 12 -28.15 -14.11 2.21
C THR A 12 -27.02 -14.46 1.23
N LEU A 13 -25.81 -13.96 1.48
CA LEU A 13 -24.64 -14.28 0.66
C LEU A 13 -24.31 -15.78 0.67
N ASP A 14 -24.50 -16.44 1.82
CA ASP A 14 -24.23 -17.88 1.96
C ASP A 14 -25.30 -18.76 1.31
N GLN A 15 -26.57 -18.41 1.43
CA GLN A 15 -27.70 -19.21 0.96
C GLN A 15 -27.94 -19.13 -0.56
N HIS A 16 -27.59 -18.01 -1.20
CA HIS A 16 -27.98 -17.75 -2.59
C HIS A 16 -26.90 -18.04 -3.65
N ASP A 17 -25.79 -18.68 -3.28
CA ASP A 17 -24.63 -18.95 -4.16
C ASP A 17 -24.25 -17.72 -5.03
N ILE A 18 -24.29 -16.54 -4.42
CA ILE A 18 -23.98 -15.28 -5.10
C ILE A 18 -22.47 -15.25 -5.34
N LYS A 19 -22.09 -15.06 -6.61
CA LYS A 19 -20.69 -14.84 -6.99
C LYS A 19 -20.26 -13.47 -6.51
N LEU A 20 -19.11 -13.41 -5.83
CA LEU A 20 -18.50 -12.15 -5.40
C LEU A 20 -17.77 -11.48 -6.59
N PRO A 21 -17.51 -10.17 -6.53
CA PRO A 21 -16.68 -9.47 -7.49
C PRO A 21 -15.28 -10.10 -7.62
N GLN A 22 -14.69 -10.03 -8.82
CA GLN A 22 -13.36 -10.60 -9.12
C GLN A 22 -12.21 -9.64 -8.77
N ASP A 23 -12.29 -9.02 -7.59
CA ASP A 23 -11.38 -7.98 -7.13
C ASP A 23 -10.68 -8.38 -5.81
N GLY A 24 -10.61 -9.69 -5.57
CA GLY A 24 -10.02 -10.28 -4.37
C GLY A 24 -10.92 -10.28 -3.14
N LEU A 25 -12.21 -9.90 -3.24
CA LEU A 25 -13.16 -10.06 -2.15
C LEU A 25 -13.45 -11.54 -1.86
N THR A 26 -13.42 -11.92 -0.59
CA THR A 26 -13.81 -13.27 -0.16
C THR A 26 -14.85 -13.17 0.96
N ARG A 27 -15.65 -14.23 1.14
CA ARG A 27 -16.61 -14.29 2.25
C ARG A 27 -15.92 -14.15 3.61
N GLU A 28 -14.72 -14.69 3.74
CA GLU A 28 -13.91 -14.52 4.94
C GLU A 28 -13.51 -13.07 5.18
N LYS A 29 -13.10 -12.34 4.14
CA LYS A 29 -12.83 -10.88 4.24
C LYS A 29 -14.09 -10.11 4.65
N ILE A 30 -15.25 -10.44 4.10
CA ILE A 30 -16.52 -9.79 4.50
C ILE A 30 -16.78 -10.05 5.98
N ARG A 31 -16.70 -11.30 6.45
CA ARG A 31 -16.95 -11.66 7.86
C ARG A 31 -15.97 -11.03 8.86
N SER A 32 -14.73 -10.82 8.45
CA SER A 32 -13.66 -10.36 9.35
C SER A 32 -13.45 -8.85 9.32
N ARG A 33 -13.75 -8.19 8.20
CA ARG A 33 -13.35 -6.79 7.95
C ARG A 33 -14.49 -5.90 7.48
N ALA A 34 -15.62 -6.44 7.02
CA ALA A 34 -16.68 -5.57 6.53
C ALA A 34 -17.46 -4.93 7.68
N PHE A 35 -18.01 -3.77 7.40
CA PHE A 35 -18.78 -2.95 8.34
C PHE A 35 -19.83 -2.13 7.60
N ALA A 36 -20.61 -1.33 8.34
CA ALA A 36 -21.68 -0.49 7.80
C ALA A 36 -22.68 -1.29 6.93
N PHE A 37 -23.05 -2.49 7.39
CA PHE A 37 -23.99 -3.36 6.69
C PHE A 37 -25.37 -2.70 6.56
N GLN A 38 -25.96 -2.81 5.37
CA GLN A 38 -27.34 -2.46 5.09
C GLN A 38 -28.02 -3.63 4.38
N PHE A 39 -29.29 -3.83 4.68
CA PHE A 39 -30.08 -4.91 4.09
C PHE A 39 -31.51 -4.46 3.87
N GLU A 40 -31.94 -4.53 2.61
CA GLU A 40 -33.30 -4.28 2.15
C GLU A 40 -33.82 -5.56 1.52
N ALA A 41 -34.74 -6.24 2.21
CA ALA A 41 -35.17 -7.57 1.82
C ALA A 41 -35.73 -7.62 0.39
N ASN A 42 -35.15 -8.48 -0.45
CA ASN A 42 -35.47 -8.63 -1.88
C ASN A 42 -35.16 -7.43 -2.78
N GLU A 43 -34.53 -6.38 -2.25
CA GLU A 43 -34.11 -5.20 -3.02
C GLU A 43 -32.60 -5.17 -3.12
N SER A 44 -31.91 -4.90 -2.02
CA SER A 44 -30.45 -4.76 -2.04
C SER A 44 -29.79 -5.14 -0.72
N LEU A 45 -28.49 -5.45 -0.79
CA LEU A 45 -27.64 -5.47 0.38
C LEU A 45 -26.39 -4.66 0.12
N SER A 46 -25.82 -4.06 1.17
CA SER A 46 -24.55 -3.37 1.05
C SER A 46 -23.68 -3.55 2.28
N PHE A 47 -22.39 -3.38 2.09
CA PHE A 47 -21.39 -3.30 3.16
C PHE A 47 -20.18 -2.54 2.65
N ARG A 48 -19.37 -2.08 3.58
CA ARG A 48 -18.10 -1.42 3.30
C ARG A 48 -16.95 -2.27 3.79
N ILE A 49 -15.83 -2.17 3.10
CA ILE A 49 -14.58 -2.80 3.50
C ILE A 49 -13.43 -1.84 3.18
N GLU A 50 -12.52 -1.67 4.13
CA GLU A 50 -11.25 -1.02 3.86
C GLU A 50 -10.30 -2.06 3.26
N ARG A 51 -9.83 -1.79 2.04
CA ARG A 51 -8.89 -2.60 1.29
C ARG A 51 -7.52 -1.96 1.35
N HIS A 52 -6.49 -2.77 1.58
CA HIS A 52 -5.14 -2.34 1.25
C HIS A 52 -4.85 -2.86 -0.17
N PRO A 53 -4.40 -2.02 -1.12
CA PRO A 53 -3.83 -2.54 -2.33
C PRO A 53 -2.56 -3.31 -1.99
N THR A 54 -2.22 -4.21 -2.91
CA THR A 54 -1.04 -5.07 -2.88
C THR A 54 0.23 -4.22 -2.68
N MET A 55 1.26 -4.81 -2.05
CA MET A 55 2.44 -4.11 -1.55
C MET A 55 3.05 -3.08 -2.51
N TYR A 56 3.18 -1.81 -2.10
CA TYR A 56 3.80 -0.75 -2.91
C TYR A 56 5.31 -0.99 -3.13
N LEU A 57 5.96 -1.78 -2.25
CA LEU A 57 7.39 -2.12 -2.31
C LEU A 57 7.62 -3.63 -2.48
N ALA A 58 6.80 -4.26 -3.33
CA ALA A 58 6.64 -5.72 -3.41
C ALA A 58 7.84 -6.56 -3.87
N ASP A 59 8.94 -6.00 -4.36
CA ASP A 59 10.00 -6.89 -4.86
C ASP A 59 10.79 -7.59 -3.75
N MET A 60 10.79 -7.05 -2.52
CA MET A 60 11.30 -7.76 -1.34
C MET A 60 10.58 -7.27 -0.08
N GLY A 61 9.42 -7.84 0.22
CA GLY A 61 8.78 -7.64 1.53
C GLY A 61 9.81 -7.76 2.66
N VAL A 62 9.73 -6.84 3.64
CA VAL A 62 10.67 -6.80 4.76
C VAL A 62 10.69 -8.15 5.45
N ARG A 63 11.88 -8.73 5.67
CA ARG A 63 12.02 -10.06 6.28
C ARG A 63 11.26 -10.13 7.61
N GLY A 64 10.25 -10.99 7.66
CA GLY A 64 9.44 -11.22 8.86
C GLY A 64 8.21 -10.31 9.01
N SER A 65 7.88 -9.48 7.99
CA SER A 65 6.66 -8.69 7.95
C SER A 65 5.79 -9.08 6.75
N ASP A 66 4.53 -9.42 7.03
CA ASP A 66 3.49 -9.58 5.99
C ASP A 66 2.87 -8.22 5.60
N ALA A 67 3.28 -7.12 6.25
CA ALA A 67 2.77 -5.78 5.99
C ALA A 67 3.60 -5.04 4.93
N SER A 68 2.92 -4.32 4.05
CA SER A 68 3.55 -3.46 3.05
C SER A 68 4.18 -2.24 3.72
N PRO A 69 5.42 -1.85 3.37
CA PRO A 69 6.08 -0.65 3.90
C PRO A 69 5.30 0.65 3.68
N ALA A 70 4.65 0.75 2.53
CA ALA A 70 3.79 1.86 2.15
C ALA A 70 2.55 1.31 1.44
N ARG A 71 1.38 1.91 1.67
CA ARG A 71 0.09 1.32 1.29
C ARG A 71 -0.99 2.38 1.22
N PHE A 72 -1.93 2.19 0.30
CA PHE A 72 -3.20 2.90 0.37
C PHE A 72 -4.20 2.13 1.25
N HIS A 73 -5.12 2.85 1.84
CA HIS A 73 -6.27 2.34 2.57
C HIS A 73 -7.47 2.82 1.79
N VAL A 74 -8.00 1.92 0.96
CA VAL A 74 -9.08 2.19 0.02
C VAL A 74 -10.39 1.75 0.66
N LEU A 75 -11.21 2.71 1.07
CA LEU A 75 -12.55 2.44 1.54
C LEU A 75 -13.44 2.16 0.33
N THR A 76 -13.99 0.95 0.25
CA THR A 76 -14.85 0.55 -0.85
C THR A 76 -16.22 0.08 -0.35
N GLU A 77 -17.27 0.57 -0.98
CA GLU A 77 -18.65 0.12 -0.78
C GLU A 77 -19.02 -0.94 -1.83
N TYR A 78 -19.61 -2.02 -1.35
CA TYR A 78 -20.17 -3.10 -2.16
C TYR A 78 -21.66 -3.04 -2.00
N ARG A 79 -22.37 -2.87 -3.11
CA ARG A 79 -23.81 -2.97 -3.15
C ARG A 79 -24.20 -4.07 -4.12
N LEU A 80 -25.01 -5.01 -3.65
CA LEU A 80 -25.61 -6.05 -4.48
C LEU A 80 -27.08 -5.71 -4.67
N ASP A 81 -27.50 -5.61 -5.92
CA ASP A 81 -28.91 -5.66 -6.28
C ASP A 81 -29.35 -7.13 -6.25
N LEU A 82 -30.36 -7.47 -5.44
CA LEU A 82 -30.83 -8.85 -5.28
C LEU A 82 -31.74 -9.31 -6.42
N SER A 83 -32.30 -8.37 -7.18
CA SER A 83 -33.23 -8.66 -8.28
C SER A 83 -32.52 -9.27 -9.49
N ASP A 84 -31.32 -8.77 -9.81
CA ASP A 84 -30.52 -9.21 -10.95
C ASP A 84 -29.15 -9.80 -10.55
N ARG A 85 -28.79 -9.71 -9.26
CA ARG A 85 -27.53 -10.18 -8.68
C ARG A 85 -26.30 -9.46 -9.22
N THR A 86 -26.46 -8.21 -9.61
CA THR A 86 -25.38 -7.34 -10.07
C THR A 86 -24.72 -6.64 -8.88
N TRP A 87 -23.39 -6.61 -8.88
CA TRP A 87 -22.62 -5.82 -7.92
C TRP A 87 -22.32 -4.43 -8.49
N ASP A 88 -22.61 -3.41 -7.71
CA ASP A 88 -22.07 -2.07 -7.82
C ASP A 88 -20.95 -1.92 -6.78
N VAL A 89 -19.76 -1.54 -7.25
CA VAL A 89 -18.55 -1.45 -6.41
C VAL A 89 -18.00 -0.04 -6.55
N GLN A 90 -18.01 0.69 -5.45
CA GLN A 90 -17.64 2.10 -5.43
C GLN A 90 -16.50 2.36 -4.44
N GLU A 91 -15.40 2.93 -4.94
CA GLU A 91 -14.38 3.53 -4.08
C GLU A 91 -14.92 4.83 -3.48
N LEU A 92 -14.99 4.89 -2.15
CA LEU A 92 -15.50 6.05 -1.41
C LEU A 92 -14.39 7.00 -0.99
N ASP A 93 -13.25 6.43 -0.59
CA ASP A 93 -12.10 7.19 -0.10
C ASP A 93 -10.80 6.38 -0.25
N SER A 94 -9.66 7.08 -0.27
CA SER A 94 -8.33 6.49 -0.34
C SER A 94 -7.34 7.30 0.49
N THR A 95 -6.86 6.72 1.58
CA THR A 95 -5.82 7.31 2.45
C THR A 95 -4.47 6.64 2.20
N PHE A 96 -3.36 7.36 2.29
CA PHE A 96 -2.02 6.79 2.18
C PHE A 96 -1.38 6.66 3.57
N GLU A 97 -0.72 5.54 3.83
CA GLU A 97 0.06 5.32 5.05
C GLU A 97 1.39 4.63 4.71
N TYR A 98 2.44 4.94 5.48
CA TYR A 98 3.72 4.26 5.41
C TYR A 98 4.36 4.09 6.79
N ASP A 99 5.15 3.03 6.91
CA ASP A 99 5.97 2.73 8.07
C ASP A 99 7.44 3.08 7.73
N TRP A 100 7.93 4.22 8.23
CA TRP A 100 9.24 4.79 7.87
C TRP A 100 10.41 3.77 7.91
N TRP A 101 10.47 2.94 8.95
CA TRP A 101 11.55 1.95 9.12
C TRP A 101 11.45 0.81 8.10
N MET A 102 10.24 0.46 7.66
CA MET A 102 10.03 -0.54 6.61
C MET A 102 10.42 0.01 5.24
N VAL A 103 10.22 1.31 5.01
CA VAL A 103 10.65 1.98 3.77
C VAL A 103 12.18 1.97 3.69
N LEU A 104 12.88 2.31 4.77
CA LEU A 104 14.34 2.23 4.84
C LEU A 104 14.83 0.80 4.58
N GLU A 105 14.27 -0.21 5.25
CA GLU A 105 14.68 -1.60 5.06
C GLU A 105 14.41 -2.11 3.64
N ALA A 106 13.32 -1.67 3.00
CA ALA A 106 12.98 -2.08 1.64
C ALA A 106 13.93 -1.48 0.58
N GLU A 107 14.31 -0.21 0.72
CA GLU A 107 15.13 0.49 -0.27
C GLU A 107 16.64 0.40 0.01
N LEU A 108 17.02 0.47 1.29
CA LEU A 108 18.42 0.56 1.74
C LEU A 108 18.89 -0.68 2.52
N GLY A 109 18.00 -1.60 2.87
CA GLY A 109 18.33 -2.77 3.68
C GLY A 109 19.29 -3.76 3.01
N ASP A 110 19.69 -4.79 3.74
CA ASP A 110 20.82 -5.66 3.39
C ASP A 110 20.60 -6.63 2.20
N THR A 111 19.54 -6.43 1.43
CA THR A 111 19.13 -7.33 0.34
C THR A 111 18.96 -6.57 -0.97
N GLY A 112 19.06 -7.26 -2.11
CA GLY A 112 18.78 -6.68 -3.44
C GLY A 112 19.58 -5.41 -3.73
N MET A 113 18.87 -4.29 -3.93
CA MET A 113 19.48 -2.99 -4.23
C MET A 113 20.43 -2.50 -3.11
N GLY A 114 20.13 -2.72 -1.83
CA GLY A 114 21.01 -2.26 -0.75
C GLY A 114 22.37 -2.97 -0.71
N VAL A 115 22.52 -4.15 -1.33
CA VAL A 115 23.85 -4.75 -1.56
C VAL A 115 24.67 -3.91 -2.54
N VAL A 116 24.05 -3.42 -3.61
CA VAL A 116 24.68 -2.57 -4.63
C VAL A 116 25.04 -1.20 -4.04
N LEU A 117 24.14 -0.64 -3.23
CA LEU A 117 24.35 0.67 -2.59
C LEU A 117 25.56 0.67 -1.67
N ARG A 118 25.86 -0.41 -0.95
CA ARG A 118 27.00 -0.44 -0.01
C ARG A 118 28.35 -0.17 -0.66
N ASP A 119 28.58 -0.69 -1.87
CA ASP A 119 29.84 -0.44 -2.58
C ASP A 119 29.89 1.00 -3.08
N GLN A 120 28.79 1.54 -3.59
CA GLN A 120 28.67 2.95 -4.00
C GLN A 120 28.84 3.93 -2.83
N ILE A 121 28.22 3.64 -1.68
CA ILE A 121 28.37 4.39 -0.42
C ILE A 121 29.84 4.43 0.00
N ARG A 122 30.55 3.29 -0.10
CA ARG A 122 31.99 3.23 0.22
C ARG A 122 32.81 4.07 -0.77
N GLU A 123 32.48 4.06 -2.06
CA GLU A 123 33.16 4.87 -3.06
C GLU A 123 33.00 6.37 -2.79
N VAL A 124 31.77 6.82 -2.55
CA VAL A 124 31.45 8.22 -2.20
C VAL A 124 32.18 8.65 -0.93
N ARG A 125 32.15 7.82 0.13
CA ARG A 125 32.81 8.12 1.40
C ARG A 125 34.33 8.31 1.27
N ASN A 126 34.96 7.62 0.32
CA ASN A 126 36.40 7.70 0.09
C ASN A 126 36.80 8.73 -0.98
N ALA A 127 35.82 9.42 -1.57
CA ALA A 127 36.09 10.47 -2.55
C ALA A 127 36.75 11.68 -1.89
N GLY A 128 37.56 12.40 -2.66
CA GLY A 128 38.16 13.66 -2.20
C GLY A 128 37.14 14.79 -2.04
N ASP A 129 36.02 14.69 -2.75
CA ASP A 129 34.85 15.55 -2.66
C ASP A 129 33.62 14.63 -2.58
N SER A 130 33.19 14.35 -1.35
CA SER A 130 32.10 13.41 -1.08
C SER A 130 30.74 13.97 -1.48
N GLU A 131 30.56 15.29 -1.48
CA GLU A 131 29.31 15.94 -1.92
C GLU A 131 29.13 15.75 -3.43
N ALA A 132 30.14 16.14 -4.22
CA ALA A 132 30.09 16.00 -5.67
C ALA A 132 29.96 14.53 -6.09
N ALA A 133 30.67 13.63 -5.40
CA ALA A 133 30.57 12.19 -5.65
C ALA A 133 29.17 11.64 -5.30
N PHE A 134 28.53 12.14 -4.24
CA PHE A 134 27.17 11.75 -3.88
C PHE A 134 26.17 12.15 -4.96
N GLU A 135 26.19 13.42 -5.38
CA GLU A 135 25.31 13.95 -6.42
C GLU A 135 25.46 13.14 -7.72
N GLU A 136 26.69 12.85 -8.15
CA GLU A 136 26.93 12.08 -9.38
C GLU A 136 26.47 10.62 -9.25
N THR A 137 26.77 9.97 -8.11
CA THR A 137 26.55 8.53 -7.94
C THR A 137 25.08 8.19 -7.72
N PHE A 138 24.35 9.03 -6.97
CA PHE A 138 23.00 8.73 -6.51
C PHE A 138 21.89 9.52 -7.21
N ALA A 139 22.19 10.49 -8.08
CA ALA A 139 21.15 11.25 -8.81
C ALA A 139 20.11 10.34 -9.50
N SER A 140 20.57 9.32 -10.23
CA SER A 140 19.64 8.39 -10.92
C SER A 140 18.79 7.55 -9.96
N LEU A 141 19.27 7.30 -8.74
CA LEU A 141 18.50 6.59 -7.72
C LEU A 141 17.43 7.49 -7.11
N ILE A 142 17.78 8.76 -6.86
CA ILE A 142 16.85 9.77 -6.35
C ILE A 142 15.74 10.02 -7.38
N ASP A 143 16.09 10.22 -8.66
CA ASP A 143 15.11 10.34 -9.75
C ASP A 143 14.20 9.10 -9.83
N HIS A 144 14.76 7.91 -9.62
CA HIS A 144 13.98 6.69 -9.59
C HIS A 144 12.99 6.66 -8.42
N TRP A 145 13.40 7.08 -7.22
CA TRP A 145 12.47 7.19 -6.09
C TRP A 145 11.40 8.26 -6.32
N GLU A 146 11.75 9.39 -6.93
CA GLU A 146 10.78 10.44 -7.28
C GLU A 146 9.68 9.94 -8.22
N GLU A 147 10.04 9.13 -9.21
CA GLU A 147 9.09 8.48 -10.13
C GLU A 147 8.29 7.39 -9.41
N LYS A 148 8.99 6.52 -8.66
CA LYS A 148 8.38 5.39 -7.94
C LYS A 148 7.32 5.85 -6.95
N PHE A 149 7.60 6.93 -6.20
CA PHE A 149 6.70 7.51 -5.20
C PHE A 149 5.70 8.52 -5.76
N ASP A 150 5.58 8.67 -7.09
CA ASP A 150 4.62 9.60 -7.69
C ASP A 150 3.19 9.02 -7.70
N GLU A 151 3.07 7.76 -8.12
CA GLU A 151 1.79 7.08 -8.30
C GLU A 151 1.91 5.57 -8.07
N TYR A 152 0.87 4.97 -7.50
CA TYR A 152 0.73 3.52 -7.41
C TYR A 152 -0.63 3.06 -7.92
N GLU A 153 -0.65 2.18 -8.93
CA GLU A 153 -1.87 1.64 -9.52
C GLU A 153 -2.95 2.70 -9.82
N GLY A 154 -2.57 3.86 -10.38
CA GLY A 154 -3.50 4.94 -10.68
C GLY A 154 -3.77 5.93 -9.53
N ARG A 155 -3.19 5.72 -8.33
CA ARG A 155 -3.39 6.56 -7.16
C ARG A 155 -2.15 7.39 -6.86
N LYS A 156 -2.30 8.70 -6.82
CA LYS A 156 -1.21 9.62 -6.47
C LYS A 156 -0.91 9.54 -4.98
N VAL A 157 0.37 9.41 -4.64
CA VAL A 157 0.82 9.59 -3.26
C VAL A 157 0.65 11.07 -2.89
N PRO A 158 0.14 11.41 -1.70
CA PRO A 158 0.09 12.81 -1.27
C PRO A 158 1.48 13.45 -1.32
N VAL A 159 1.56 14.68 -1.81
CA VAL A 159 2.85 15.37 -2.04
C VAL A 159 3.68 15.44 -0.75
N GLU A 160 3.04 15.76 0.38
CA GLU A 160 3.72 15.83 1.69
C GLU A 160 4.32 14.47 2.10
N ASP A 161 3.58 13.38 1.90
CA ASP A 161 4.08 12.03 2.22
C ASP A 161 5.20 11.60 1.26
N LYS A 162 5.08 11.92 -0.03
CA LYS A 162 6.12 11.67 -1.03
C LYS A 162 7.41 12.41 -0.67
N GLU A 163 7.31 13.71 -0.39
CA GLU A 163 8.46 14.54 -0.01
C GLU A 163 9.12 14.01 1.27
N ALA A 164 8.32 13.66 2.30
CA ALA A 164 8.84 13.09 3.55
C ALA A 164 9.56 11.74 3.36
N ILE A 165 9.04 10.86 2.49
CA ILE A 165 9.70 9.59 2.17
C ILE A 165 11.02 9.82 1.44
N LEU A 166 11.05 10.73 0.47
CA LEU A 166 12.26 11.06 -0.29
C LEU A 166 13.33 11.68 0.61
N GLU A 167 12.94 12.64 1.45
CA GLU A 167 13.82 13.27 2.43
C GLU A 167 14.43 12.20 3.36
N LEU A 168 13.59 11.33 3.94
CA LEU A 168 14.04 10.23 4.79
C LEU A 168 15.09 9.34 4.10
N LEU A 169 14.84 8.93 2.86
CA LEU A 169 15.74 8.06 2.11
C LEU A 169 17.07 8.75 1.76
N VAL A 170 17.00 10.01 1.31
CA VAL A 170 18.18 10.80 0.92
C VAL A 170 19.03 11.15 2.14
N GLU A 171 18.42 11.62 3.22
CA GLU A 171 19.14 11.94 4.47
C GLU A 171 19.84 10.70 5.03
N THR A 172 19.13 9.57 5.11
CA THR A 172 19.74 8.31 5.57
C THR A 172 20.91 7.90 4.67
N LEU A 173 20.76 8.02 3.35
CA LEU A 173 21.83 7.68 2.41
C LEU A 173 23.04 8.63 2.53
N ARG A 174 22.81 9.93 2.76
CA ARG A 174 23.88 10.92 3.01
C ARG A 174 24.63 10.61 4.31
N GLU A 175 23.91 10.32 5.39
CA GLU A 175 24.48 9.89 6.66
C GLU A 175 25.35 8.64 6.49
N GLU A 176 24.86 7.63 5.76
CA GLU A 176 25.63 6.43 5.46
C GLU A 176 26.84 6.72 4.55
N ALA A 177 26.75 7.67 3.63
CA ALA A 177 27.89 8.10 2.82
C ALA A 177 28.90 8.97 3.59
N GLY A 178 28.54 9.48 4.77
CA GLY A 178 29.35 10.43 5.53
C GLY A 178 29.38 11.83 4.90
N VAL A 179 28.28 12.21 4.25
CA VAL A 179 28.05 13.50 3.61
C VAL A 179 27.16 14.33 4.55
N ASP A 180 27.59 15.55 4.85
CA ASP A 180 26.89 16.50 5.76
C ASP A 180 25.92 17.41 4.98
#